data_AF-A0A6H5J1P9-F1
#
_entry.id   AF-A0A6H5J1P9-F1
#
_cell.length_a   1.000
_cell.length_b   1.000
_cell.length_c   1.000
_cell.angle_alpha   90.00
_cell.angle_beta   90.00
_cell.angle_gamma   90.00
#
_symmetry.space_group_name_H-M   'P 1'
#
loop_
_entity.id
_entity.type
_entity.pdbx_description
1 polymer ?
#
loop_
_entity_poly.entity_id
_entity_poly.type
_entity_poly.pdbx_seq_one_letter_code
_entity_poly.pdbx_strand_id
1 'polypeptide(L)'
;MSSDWLLDYLSATLLLWVLFRTRLETRTKESNTHASHWEFFTKLTGVMKVKVVALRSTEGGWLASRCEPALPGRIKLIASCRAPRACHLKVLKCLDKQVRVAVRRWLRLPKDVPIAYFHAACEDGGLGIPPFRTAIPALVHSRLMSMADSSSKAVRDVFRHQSVQKSIRWAEKFLTIGGKSLLCSNDRKKHWASLLHQANDGVELRECARVYASSSWVDRESAGITGRDYVQFHHVRINSLPTRIRTSRGQRNDARPLNCRAGCGTTETAAHVIQGCHRTHGGRILRHDAICRIAVSSLRQAGWRTRENPHFHTRSGLRKPDIVADKEGVVKVVDAQIVSAATPLDDSHSRKVAKYDTPELKQLIATEIGTEVSNVSVTSITISWRGIWSSRSAADLCDLGLKGILNGITTRALQGSHTNWSRWNKMTNIVHQGFRTRAGIG
;
A
#
# COMPACT_ATOMS: atom_id res chain seq x y z
N MET A 1 14.82 38.93 8.93
CA MET A 1 15.06 37.75 9.80
C MET A 1 14.36 36.57 9.16
N SER A 2 15.13 35.52 8.86
CA SER A 2 14.88 34.59 7.76
C SER A 2 13.75 33.58 8.04
N SER A 3 13.17 33.11 6.94
CA SER A 3 12.13 32.09 6.78
C SER A 3 12.54 30.67 7.18
N ASP A 4 13.73 30.49 7.76
CA ASP A 4 14.33 29.17 8.00
C ASP A 4 13.84 28.53 9.31
N TRP A 5 13.41 29.34 10.29
CA TRP A 5 12.98 28.85 11.60
C TRP A 5 11.70 27.99 11.56
N LEU A 6 10.81 28.26 10.59
CA LEU A 6 9.58 27.48 10.41
C LEU A 6 9.81 26.18 9.63
N LEU A 7 10.82 26.17 8.74
CA LEU A 7 11.23 25.01 7.96
C LEU A 7 11.87 23.94 8.85
N ASP A 8 12.69 24.37 9.81
CA ASP A 8 13.39 23.46 10.72
C ASP A 8 12.46 22.89 11.80
N TYR A 9 11.55 23.70 12.35
CA TYR A 9 10.61 23.25 13.39
C TYR A 9 9.55 22.25 12.88
N LEU A 10 9.06 22.44 11.65
CA LEU A 10 8.11 21.53 11.00
C LEU A 10 8.78 20.24 10.50
N SER A 11 10.06 20.31 10.12
CA SER A 11 10.83 19.12 9.75
C SER A 11 11.01 18.19 10.94
N ALA A 12 11.33 18.72 12.14
CA ALA A 12 11.53 17.94 13.36
C ALA A 12 10.24 17.31 13.91
N THR A 13 9.12 18.02 13.86
CA THR A 13 7.81 17.47 14.28
C THR A 13 7.26 16.46 13.28
N LEU A 14 7.53 16.62 11.97
CA LEU A 14 7.18 15.63 10.96
C LEU A 14 8.12 14.41 11.01
N LEU A 15 9.41 14.60 11.32
CA LEU A 15 10.34 13.48 11.58
C LEU A 15 9.89 12.71 12.81
N LEU A 16 9.49 13.38 13.88
CA LEU A 16 8.91 12.76 15.07
C LEU A 16 7.59 12.03 14.73
N TRP A 17 6.71 12.60 13.90
CA TRP A 17 5.49 11.93 13.47
C TRP A 17 5.75 10.71 12.57
N VAL A 18 6.73 10.78 11.67
CA VAL A 18 7.18 9.66 10.82
C VAL A 18 7.85 8.59 11.67
N LEU A 19 8.75 8.95 12.59
CA LEU A 19 9.46 8.04 13.50
C LEU A 19 8.52 7.42 14.56
N PHE A 20 7.49 8.12 15.03
CA PHE A 20 6.48 7.53 15.93
C PHE A 20 5.54 6.58 15.20
N ARG A 21 5.30 6.80 13.90
CA ARG A 21 4.44 5.92 13.08
C ARG A 21 5.19 4.71 12.53
N THR A 22 6.50 4.82 12.28
CA THR A 22 7.39 3.67 12.04
C THR A 22 8.02 3.22 13.35
N ARG A 23 7.35 2.33 14.09
CA ARG A 23 7.92 1.67 15.28
C ARG A 23 9.12 0.80 14.88
N LEU A 24 10.28 1.42 14.67
CA LEU A 24 11.56 0.72 14.66
C LEU A 24 11.89 0.40 16.11
N GLU A 25 11.42 -0.76 16.59
CA GLU A 25 11.90 -1.36 17.82
C GLU A 25 13.36 -1.79 17.61
N THR A 26 14.30 -0.88 17.79
CA THR A 26 15.67 -1.27 18.12
C THR A 26 15.67 -1.70 19.59
N ARG A 27 15.49 -3.01 19.83
CA ARG A 27 15.90 -3.63 21.09
C ARG A 27 17.40 -3.37 21.27
N THR A 28 17.74 -2.48 22.18
CA THR A 28 19.04 -2.52 22.85
C THR A 28 18.74 -2.58 24.34
N LYS A 29 19.22 -3.67 24.95
CA LYS A 29 19.17 -3.90 26.39
C LYS A 29 19.85 -2.75 27.11
N GLU A 30 19.32 -2.45 28.30
CA GLU A 30 19.88 -1.56 29.30
C GLU A 30 21.40 -1.70 29.38
N SER A 31 22.11 -0.62 29.07
CA SER A 31 23.33 -0.22 29.77
C SER A 31 23.72 1.19 29.35
N ASN A 32 24.20 1.95 30.33
CA ASN A 32 24.55 3.37 30.30
C ASN A 32 25.40 3.79 29.08
N THR A 33 24.77 4.34 28.04
CA THR A 33 25.44 5.26 27.10
C THR A 33 24.47 6.33 26.61
N HIS A 34 24.09 7.24 27.50
CA HIS A 34 23.28 8.44 27.18
C HIS A 34 24.08 9.53 26.45
N ALA A 35 25.40 9.37 26.32
CA ALA A 35 26.30 10.37 25.74
C ALA A 35 26.61 10.16 24.24
N SER A 36 26.61 8.92 23.74
CA SER A 36 27.04 8.62 22.36
C SER A 36 25.98 8.90 21.29
N HIS A 37 24.70 8.92 21.65
CA HIS A 37 23.63 9.35 20.74
C HIS A 37 23.58 10.87 20.55
N TRP A 38 24.15 11.64 21.48
CA TRP A 38 24.15 13.10 21.42
C TRP A 38 25.25 13.69 20.55
N GLU A 39 26.42 13.05 20.47
CA GLU A 39 27.49 13.44 19.55
C GLU A 39 27.16 13.17 18.07
N PHE A 40 26.35 12.14 17.77
CA PHE A 40 25.90 11.89 16.39
C PHE A 40 24.87 12.94 15.93
N PHE A 41 24.01 13.41 16.84
CA PHE A 41 23.03 14.46 16.56
C PHE A 41 23.67 15.85 16.43
N THR A 42 24.69 16.17 17.24
CA THR A 42 25.40 17.47 17.14
C THR A 42 26.22 17.61 15.86
N LYS A 43 26.74 16.53 15.28
CA LYS A 43 27.41 16.56 13.96
C LYS A 43 26.45 16.81 12.78
N LEU A 44 25.15 16.55 12.93
CA LEU A 44 24.13 16.77 11.90
C LEU A 44 23.49 18.16 11.95
N THR A 45 23.61 18.86 13.10
CA THR A 45 23.02 20.18 13.34
C THR A 45 24.05 21.13 13.94
N GLY A 46 25.02 21.58 13.15
CA GLY A 46 26.16 22.38 13.61
C GLY A 46 25.86 23.77 14.21
N VAL A 47 24.60 24.18 14.43
CA VAL A 47 24.28 25.50 15.01
C VAL A 47 22.96 25.47 15.80
N MET A 48 22.91 24.95 17.04
CA MET A 48 21.77 25.22 17.94
C MET A 48 22.21 25.29 19.42
N LYS A 49 22.16 26.50 20.00
CA LYS A 49 21.87 26.68 21.43
C LYS A 49 20.36 26.95 21.54
N VAL A 50 19.59 26.00 22.06
CA VAL A 50 18.15 26.19 22.30
C VAL A 50 17.96 26.78 23.68
N LYS A 51 17.49 28.03 23.76
CA LYS A 51 16.98 28.64 24.99
C LYS A 51 15.46 28.45 24.99
N VAL A 52 14.95 27.59 25.86
CA VAL A 52 13.51 27.43 26.08
C VAL A 52 13.06 28.61 26.95
N VAL A 53 12.28 29.53 26.37
CA VAL A 53 11.65 30.62 27.12
C VAL A 53 10.25 30.15 27.52
N ALA A 54 10.07 29.86 28.81
CA ALA A 54 8.76 29.68 29.41
C ALA A 54 8.09 31.05 29.55
N LEU A 55 6.96 31.26 28.87
CA LEU A 55 6.14 32.45 29.09
C LEU A 55 5.32 32.26 30.38
N ARG A 56 5.65 33.05 31.41
CA ARG A 56 4.83 33.24 32.61
C ARG A 56 3.57 34.00 32.23
N SER A 57 2.40 33.47 32.60
CA SER A 57 1.17 34.25 32.70
C SER A 57 1.23 35.06 33.99
N THR A 58 1.30 36.38 33.87
CA THR A 58 1.06 37.31 34.97
C THR A 58 -0.44 37.46 35.14
N GLU A 59 -1.02 36.69 36.06
CA GLU A 59 -2.13 37.07 36.96
C GLU A 59 -2.54 35.82 37.77
N GLY A 60 -2.74 36.03 39.08
CA GLY A 60 -2.52 35.04 40.13
C GLY A 60 -3.64 34.02 40.35
N GLY A 61 -3.28 32.92 41.03
CA GLY A 61 -4.23 31.97 41.61
C GLY A 61 -3.72 30.53 41.59
N TRP A 62 -2.90 30.14 42.56
CA TRP A 62 -2.63 28.73 42.84
C TRP A 62 -3.83 28.12 43.58
N LEU A 63 -4.39 27.03 43.05
CA LEU A 63 -4.99 25.97 43.86
C LEU A 63 -4.63 24.64 43.20
N ALA A 64 -3.59 24.01 43.76
CA ALA A 64 -3.24 22.64 43.48
C ALA A 64 -4.12 21.72 44.33
N SER A 65 -4.83 20.80 43.69
CA SER A 65 -5.26 19.55 44.34
C SER A 65 -5.12 18.40 43.36
N ARG A 66 -4.39 17.39 43.82
CA ARG A 66 -3.99 16.16 43.13
C ARG A 66 -5.16 15.44 42.45
N CYS A 67 -4.94 14.99 41.21
CA CYS A 67 -5.46 13.73 40.69
C CYS A 67 -4.42 13.10 39.73
N GLU A 68 -4.26 11.79 39.87
CA GLU A 68 -3.27 10.87 39.28
C GLU A 68 -3.33 10.68 37.75
N PRO A 69 -2.41 9.91 37.12
CA PRO A 69 -1.92 10.16 35.77
C PRO A 69 -2.86 9.60 34.69
N ALA A 70 -3.54 10.50 33.98
CA ALA A 70 -4.20 10.16 32.72
C ALA A 70 -3.18 10.06 31.58
N LEU A 71 -3.16 8.89 30.94
CA LEU A 71 -2.55 8.52 29.65
C LEU A 71 -2.24 9.69 28.69
N PRO A 72 -1.10 9.66 27.97
CA PRO A 72 -0.70 10.72 27.04
C PRO A 72 -1.50 10.63 25.72
N GLY A 73 -2.78 10.98 25.79
CA GLY A 73 -3.69 11.08 24.66
C GLY A 73 -4.20 12.50 24.54
N ARG A 74 -3.85 13.17 23.43
CA ARG A 74 -4.23 14.54 23.02
C ARG A 74 -3.32 15.65 23.53
N ILE A 75 -2.19 15.82 22.83
CA ILE A 75 -1.59 17.13 22.68
C ILE A 75 -2.59 17.99 21.89
N LYS A 76 -3.37 18.84 22.58
CA LYS A 76 -4.07 19.96 21.94
C LYS A 76 -2.99 20.96 21.50
N LEU A 77 -2.57 20.85 20.24
CA LEU A 77 -1.81 21.90 19.59
C LEU A 77 -2.76 23.10 19.41
N ILE A 78 -2.78 24.01 20.37
CA ILE A 78 -3.30 25.36 20.16
C ILE A 78 -2.25 26.08 19.31
N ALA A 79 -2.20 25.75 18.02
CA ALA A 79 -1.49 26.57 17.05
C ALA A 79 -2.31 27.85 16.90
N SER A 80 -1.87 28.93 17.56
CA SER A 80 -2.30 30.28 17.21
C SER A 80 -1.74 30.62 15.82
N CYS A 81 -2.29 30.01 14.78
CA CYS A 81 -2.07 30.47 13.43
C CYS A 81 -2.87 31.76 13.28
N ARG A 82 -2.22 32.91 13.55
CA ARG A 82 -2.55 34.12 12.79
C ARG A 82 -2.65 33.67 11.34
N ALA A 83 -3.79 33.91 10.69
CA ALA A 83 -3.98 33.58 9.27
C ALA A 83 -2.71 34.03 8.54
N PRO A 84 -1.90 33.11 8.00
CA PRO A 84 -0.60 33.48 7.47
C PRO A 84 -0.86 34.49 6.37
N ARG A 85 -0.32 35.71 6.54
CA ARG A 85 -0.29 36.71 5.47
C ARG A 85 0.37 36.02 4.27
N ALA A 86 -0.49 35.59 3.34
CA ALA A 86 -0.18 34.80 2.15
C ALA A 86 0.73 33.57 2.38
N CYS A 87 0.19 32.48 2.93
CA CYS A 87 0.72 31.16 2.58
C CYS A 87 0.55 30.95 1.06
N HIS A 88 1.61 31.23 0.30
CA HIS A 88 1.54 31.27 -1.15
C HIS A 88 1.50 29.85 -1.71
N LEU A 89 0.69 29.61 -2.76
CA LEU A 89 0.56 28.30 -3.43
C LEU A 89 1.91 27.67 -3.79
N LYS A 90 2.88 28.50 -4.16
CA LYS A 90 4.25 28.08 -4.48
C LYS A 90 4.92 27.39 -3.29
N VAL A 91 4.73 27.89 -2.06
CA VAL A 91 5.33 27.33 -0.84
C VAL A 91 4.73 25.96 -0.55
N LEU A 92 3.40 25.83 -0.56
CA LEU A 92 2.73 24.54 -0.32
C LEU A 92 3.12 23.47 -1.35
N LYS A 93 3.18 23.85 -2.63
CA LYS A 93 3.67 22.98 -3.70
C LYS A 93 5.14 22.58 -3.51
N CYS A 94 5.97 23.50 -2.98
CA CYS A 94 7.37 23.21 -2.68
C CYS A 94 7.48 22.19 -1.55
N LEU A 95 6.70 22.34 -0.47
CA LEU A 95 6.64 21.38 0.63
C LEU A 95 6.20 19.98 0.14
N ASP A 96 5.13 19.92 -0.66
CA ASP A 96 4.69 18.65 -1.28
C ASP A 96 5.80 18.01 -2.11
N LYS A 97 6.56 18.81 -2.86
CA LYS A 97 7.70 18.32 -3.65
C LYS A 97 8.81 17.78 -2.75
N GLN A 98 9.18 18.49 -1.68
CA GLN A 98 10.23 18.07 -0.74
C GLN A 98 9.87 16.74 -0.06
N VAL A 99 8.63 16.60 0.42
CA VAL A 99 8.16 15.35 1.02
C VAL A 99 8.23 14.21 0.00
N ARG A 100 7.75 14.41 -1.23
CA ARG A 100 7.85 13.36 -2.26
C ARG A 100 9.30 13.00 -2.60
N VAL A 101 10.23 13.96 -2.60
CA VAL A 101 11.66 13.70 -2.81
C VAL A 101 12.22 12.84 -1.68
N ALA A 102 11.92 13.16 -0.41
CA ALA A 102 12.34 12.37 0.74
C ALA A 102 11.78 10.94 0.69
N VAL A 103 10.47 10.79 0.44
CA VAL A 103 9.80 9.48 0.35
C VAL A 103 10.35 8.66 -0.82
N ARG A 104 10.62 9.29 -1.97
CA ARG A 104 11.28 8.61 -3.11
C ARG A 104 12.65 8.08 -2.72
N ARG A 105 13.43 8.82 -1.93
CA ARG A 105 14.74 8.38 -1.44
C ARG A 105 14.60 7.20 -0.49
N TRP A 106 13.69 7.27 0.48
CA TRP A 106 13.46 6.20 1.46
C TRP A 106 12.98 4.91 0.79
N LEU A 107 12.00 5.01 -0.11
CA LEU A 107 11.42 3.88 -0.83
C LEU A 107 12.17 3.52 -2.12
N ARG A 108 13.27 4.21 -2.43
CA ARG A 108 14.06 4.03 -3.66
C ARG A 108 13.19 4.01 -4.92
N LEU A 109 12.19 4.89 -4.97
CA LEU A 109 11.21 4.93 -6.05
C LEU A 109 11.76 5.70 -7.26
N PRO A 110 11.50 5.23 -8.50
CA PRO A 110 11.87 5.95 -9.71
C PRO A 110 11.18 7.31 -9.84
N LYS A 111 11.76 8.20 -10.66
CA LYS A 111 11.23 9.56 -10.84
C LYS A 111 9.87 9.60 -11.56
N ASP A 112 9.53 8.56 -12.32
CA ASP A 112 8.30 8.44 -13.11
C ASP A 112 7.12 7.82 -12.34
N VAL A 113 7.30 7.47 -11.06
CA VAL A 113 6.17 6.98 -10.22
C VAL A 113 5.09 8.07 -10.12
N PRO A 114 3.81 7.73 -10.37
CA PRO A 114 2.71 8.70 -10.33
C PRO A 114 2.65 9.48 -9.03
N ILE A 115 2.44 10.79 -9.11
CA ILE A 115 2.24 11.65 -7.94
C ILE A 115 1.07 11.17 -7.08
N ALA A 116 0.01 10.68 -7.72
CA ALA A 116 -1.16 10.15 -7.04
C ALA A 116 -0.86 8.98 -6.10
N TYR A 117 0.21 8.21 -6.35
CA TYR A 117 0.62 7.12 -5.47
C TYR A 117 0.99 7.62 -4.06
N PHE A 118 1.57 8.81 -3.95
CA PHE A 118 1.94 9.39 -2.65
C PHE A 118 0.71 9.82 -1.86
N HIS A 119 -0.29 10.37 -2.55
CA HIS A 119 -1.39 11.11 -1.91
C HIS A 119 -2.70 10.32 -1.81
N ALA A 120 -2.93 9.33 -2.67
CA ALA A 120 -4.07 8.42 -2.57
C ALA A 120 -4.01 7.67 -1.23
N ALA A 121 -5.17 7.37 -0.65
CA ALA A 121 -5.25 6.66 0.62
C ALA A 121 -4.61 5.27 0.52
N CYS A 122 -4.16 4.71 1.65
CA CYS A 122 -3.55 3.38 1.68
C CYS A 122 -4.53 2.31 1.16
N GLU A 123 -5.80 2.40 1.57
CA GLU A 123 -6.87 1.52 1.11
C GLU A 123 -7.07 1.58 -0.42
N ASP A 124 -6.90 2.75 -1.05
CA ASP A 124 -7.00 2.93 -2.51
C ASP A 124 -5.72 2.50 -3.25
N GLY A 125 -4.72 2.00 -2.52
CA GLY A 125 -3.46 1.50 -3.07
C GLY A 125 -2.26 2.44 -2.91
N GLY A 126 -2.45 3.67 -2.42
CA GLY A 126 -1.41 4.70 -2.25
C GLY A 126 -0.64 4.63 -0.93
N LEU A 127 0.11 5.69 -0.62
CA LEU A 127 0.87 5.86 0.63
C LEU A 127 0.12 6.68 1.70
N GLY A 128 -1.00 7.32 1.34
CA GLY A 128 -1.82 8.09 2.28
C GLY A 128 -1.17 9.37 2.81
N ILE A 129 -0.20 9.95 2.10
CA ILE A 129 0.49 11.17 2.54
C ILE A 129 -0.36 12.39 2.14
N PRO A 130 -0.92 13.16 3.08
CA PRO A 130 -1.77 14.29 2.75
C PRO A 130 -0.99 15.37 1.98
N PRO A 131 -1.48 15.82 0.81
CA PRO A 131 -0.85 16.94 0.09
C PRO A 131 -1.16 18.25 0.79
N PHE A 132 -0.13 18.98 1.22
CA PHE A 132 -0.24 20.28 1.87
C PHE A 132 -1.01 21.29 1.02
N ARG A 133 -0.87 21.24 -0.31
CA ARG A 133 -1.61 22.09 -1.25
C ARG A 133 -3.12 22.05 -1.02
N THR A 134 -3.70 20.93 -0.61
CA THR A 134 -5.15 20.82 -0.37
C THR A 134 -5.50 20.60 1.09
N ALA A 135 -4.65 19.91 1.87
CA ALA A 135 -4.89 19.64 3.27
C ALA A 135 -4.93 20.92 4.12
N ILE A 136 -3.99 21.85 3.91
CA ILE A 136 -3.93 23.10 4.69
C ILE A 136 -5.14 24.00 4.37
N PRO A 137 -5.47 24.30 3.09
CA PRO A 137 -6.70 25.01 2.75
C PRO A 137 -7.96 24.34 3.29
N ALA A 138 -8.07 23.01 3.25
CA ALA A 138 -9.22 22.30 3.80
C ALA A 138 -9.39 22.51 5.32
N LEU A 139 -8.29 22.47 6.07
CA LEU A 139 -8.30 22.75 7.51
C LEU A 139 -8.67 24.19 7.83
N VAL A 140 -8.15 25.15 7.06
CA VAL A 140 -8.51 26.57 7.18
C VAL A 140 -9.99 26.77 6.89
N HIS A 141 -10.48 26.23 5.77
CA HIS A 141 -11.88 26.31 5.38
C HIS A 141 -12.80 25.74 6.45
N SER A 142 -12.57 24.49 6.89
CA SER A 142 -13.39 23.83 7.91
C SER A 142 -13.44 24.62 9.22
N ARG A 143 -12.31 25.17 9.66
CA ARG A 143 -12.24 25.98 10.89
C ARG A 143 -12.98 27.30 10.79
N LEU A 144 -12.87 27.99 9.66
CA LEU A 144 -13.53 29.27 9.47
C LEU A 144 -15.04 29.09 9.28
N MET A 145 -15.46 28.06 8.55
CA MET A 145 -16.88 27.75 8.36
C MET A 145 -17.57 27.36 9.68
N SER A 146 -16.89 26.67 10.60
CA SER A 146 -17.47 26.36 11.92
C SER A 146 -17.78 27.59 12.78
N MET A 147 -17.24 28.77 12.45
CA MET A 147 -17.57 30.01 13.14
C MET A 147 -18.98 30.52 12.79
N ALA A 148 -19.51 30.15 11.61
CA ALA A 148 -20.85 30.55 11.17
C ALA A 148 -21.93 30.00 12.11
N ASP A 149 -21.75 28.77 12.58
CA ASP A 149 -22.70 28.05 13.44
C ASP A 149 -22.42 28.23 14.95
N SER A 150 -21.54 29.18 15.32
CA SER A 150 -21.20 29.40 16.72
C SER A 150 -22.37 29.98 17.51
N SER A 151 -22.53 29.57 18.77
CA SER A 151 -23.54 30.14 19.70
C SER A 151 -23.27 31.61 20.02
N SER A 152 -22.00 32.04 20.01
CA SER A 152 -21.60 33.42 20.32
C SER A 152 -21.85 34.38 19.15
N LYS A 153 -22.59 35.46 19.42
CA LYS A 153 -22.83 36.54 18.44
C LYS A 153 -21.52 37.16 17.95
N ALA A 154 -20.58 37.43 18.86
CA ALA A 154 -19.28 38.02 18.51
C ALA A 154 -18.50 37.16 17.51
N VAL A 155 -18.55 35.83 17.65
CA VAL A 155 -17.88 34.90 16.73
C VAL A 155 -18.54 34.92 15.35
N ARG A 156 -19.87 34.99 15.28
CA ARG A 156 -20.61 35.13 14.02
C ARG A 156 -20.34 36.48 13.34
N ASP A 157 -20.18 37.54 14.11
CA ASP A 157 -19.81 38.86 13.58
C ASP A 157 -18.39 38.86 13.00
N VAL A 158 -17.43 38.19 13.67
CA VAL A 158 -16.07 37.97 13.14
C VAL A 158 -16.09 37.13 11.85
N PHE A 159 -16.95 36.11 11.77
CA PHE A 159 -17.10 35.32 10.53
C PHE A 159 -17.48 36.19 9.33
N ARG A 160 -18.33 37.19 9.53
CA ARG A 160 -18.76 38.15 8.50
C ARG A 160 -17.68 39.17 8.13
N HIS A 161 -16.62 39.30 8.95
CA HIS A 161 -15.55 40.25 8.70
C HIS A 161 -14.80 39.94 7.40
N GLN A 162 -14.47 40.98 6.64
CA GLN A 162 -13.91 40.88 5.29
C GLN A 162 -12.58 40.10 5.23
N SER A 163 -11.75 40.14 6.29
CA SER A 163 -10.50 39.37 6.35
C SER A 163 -10.74 37.86 6.44
N VAL A 164 -11.77 37.43 7.16
CA VAL A 164 -12.17 36.02 7.28
C VAL A 164 -12.75 35.54 5.96
N GLN A 165 -13.65 36.32 5.37
CA GLN A 165 -14.24 36.01 4.06
C GLN A 165 -13.18 35.93 2.94
N LYS A 166 -12.15 36.79 2.96
CA LYS A 166 -11.00 36.66 2.05
C LYS A 166 -10.24 35.35 2.24
N SER A 167 -10.11 34.87 3.48
CA SER A 167 -9.40 33.63 3.81
C SER A 167 -10.21 32.39 3.40
N ILE A 168 -11.53 32.44 3.52
CA ILE A 168 -12.45 31.40 3.02
C ILE A 168 -12.34 31.30 1.49
N ARG A 169 -12.49 32.43 0.78
CA ARG A 169 -12.34 32.48 -0.70
C ARG A 169 -10.96 32.00 -1.15
N TRP A 170 -9.91 32.34 -0.41
CA TRP A 170 -8.57 31.80 -0.65
C TRP A 170 -8.57 30.28 -0.53
N ALA A 171 -9.15 29.71 0.53
CA ALA A 171 -9.16 28.27 0.72
C ALA A 171 -9.97 27.54 -0.36
N GLU A 172 -11.17 28.03 -0.69
CA GLU A 172 -12.04 27.51 -1.75
C GLU A 172 -11.32 27.49 -3.10
N LYS A 173 -10.66 28.59 -3.48
CA LYS A 173 -9.88 28.68 -4.72
C LYS A 173 -8.81 27.59 -4.83
N PHE A 174 -8.19 27.21 -3.71
CA PHE A 174 -7.14 26.18 -3.71
C PHE A 174 -7.71 24.76 -3.75
N LEU A 175 -8.91 24.59 -3.19
CA LEU A 175 -9.66 23.33 -3.19
C LEU A 175 -10.39 23.11 -4.52
N THR A 176 -10.48 24.11 -5.39
CA THR A 176 -10.92 23.93 -6.77
C THR A 176 -9.77 23.47 -7.66
N ILE A 177 -9.87 22.26 -8.23
CA ILE A 177 -8.89 21.68 -9.16
C ILE A 177 -9.62 21.24 -10.43
N GLY A 178 -9.23 21.80 -11.59
CA GLY A 178 -9.82 21.42 -12.88
C GLY A 178 -11.34 21.64 -12.91
N GLY A 179 -11.83 22.71 -12.30
CA GLY A 179 -13.26 23.02 -12.19
C GLY A 179 -14.03 22.23 -11.13
N LYS A 180 -13.41 21.23 -10.48
CA LYS A 180 -14.05 20.43 -9.42
C LYS A 180 -13.72 20.97 -8.05
N SER A 181 -14.74 21.17 -7.21
CA SER A 181 -14.59 21.55 -5.81
C SER A 181 -14.18 20.35 -4.96
N LEU A 182 -13.13 20.49 -4.14
CA LEU A 182 -12.63 19.46 -3.24
C LEU A 182 -12.76 19.86 -1.76
N LEU A 183 -13.85 20.56 -1.42
CA LEU A 183 -14.15 21.00 -0.06
C LEU A 183 -14.39 19.81 0.89
N CYS A 184 -15.08 18.77 0.40
CA CYS A 184 -15.33 17.56 1.17
C CYS A 184 -14.10 16.64 1.22
N SER A 185 -13.91 15.97 2.36
CA SER A 185 -12.85 14.97 2.53
C SER A 185 -12.99 13.81 1.54
N ASN A 186 -14.22 13.37 1.29
CA ASN A 186 -14.50 12.28 0.36
C ASN A 186 -14.12 12.64 -1.09
N ASP A 187 -14.37 13.88 -1.52
CA ASP A 187 -14.02 14.34 -2.86
C ASP A 187 -12.51 14.40 -3.06
N ARG A 188 -11.76 14.84 -2.03
CA ARG A 188 -10.29 14.80 -2.06
C ARG A 188 -9.77 13.37 -2.17
N LYS A 189 -10.34 12.44 -1.42
CA LYS A 189 -9.96 11.02 -1.46
C LYS A 189 -10.22 10.42 -2.85
N LYS A 190 -11.44 10.59 -3.36
CA LYS A 190 -11.84 10.16 -4.71
C LYS A 190 -10.98 10.77 -5.81
N HIS A 191 -10.61 12.05 -5.69
CA HIS A 191 -9.74 12.73 -6.64
C HIS A 191 -8.38 12.02 -6.76
N TRP A 192 -7.72 11.73 -5.64
CA TRP A 192 -6.41 11.07 -5.67
C TRP A 192 -6.49 9.60 -6.08
N ALA A 193 -7.50 8.87 -5.62
CA ALA A 193 -7.75 7.49 -6.05
C ALA A 193 -7.94 7.42 -7.57
N SER A 194 -8.80 8.29 -8.13
CA SER A 194 -9.06 8.38 -9.56
C SER A 194 -7.80 8.65 -10.38
N LEU A 195 -6.97 9.61 -9.96
CA LEU A 195 -5.69 9.90 -10.63
C LEU A 195 -4.71 8.71 -10.56
N LEU A 196 -4.70 7.95 -9.46
CA LEU A 196 -3.87 6.76 -9.33
C LEU A 196 -4.36 5.64 -10.26
N HIS A 197 -5.66 5.35 -10.25
CA HIS A 197 -6.24 4.26 -11.02
C HIS A 197 -6.26 4.52 -12.54
N GLN A 198 -6.23 5.79 -12.97
CA GLN A 198 -6.04 6.17 -14.37
C GLN A 198 -4.58 6.01 -14.85
N ALA A 199 -3.61 5.99 -13.93
CA ALA A 199 -2.22 5.83 -14.30
C ALA A 199 -1.89 4.37 -14.65
N ASN A 200 -1.05 4.15 -15.67
CA ASN A 200 -0.59 2.80 -16.07
C ASN A 200 -0.03 1.96 -14.92
N ASP A 201 0.65 2.61 -13.96
CA ASP A 201 1.23 1.93 -12.81
C ASP A 201 0.20 1.63 -11.71
N GLY A 202 -0.90 2.39 -11.64
CA GLY A 202 -1.91 2.30 -10.57
C GLY A 202 -3.24 1.66 -10.97
N VAL A 203 -3.49 1.40 -12.26
CA VAL A 203 -4.76 0.81 -12.74
C VAL A 203 -5.11 -0.53 -12.08
N GLU A 204 -4.10 -1.37 -11.84
CA GLU A 204 -4.27 -2.66 -11.15
C GLU A 204 -4.54 -2.51 -9.65
N LEU A 205 -4.42 -1.30 -9.08
CA LEU A 205 -4.67 -1.02 -7.66
C LEU A 205 -6.13 -0.65 -7.35
N ARG A 206 -6.99 -0.54 -8.37
CA ARG A 206 -8.39 -0.07 -8.25
C ARG A 206 -9.27 -0.89 -7.31
N GLU A 207 -8.97 -2.18 -7.14
CA GLU A 207 -9.72 -3.08 -6.26
C GLU A 207 -9.13 -3.17 -4.85
N CYS A 208 -8.05 -2.45 -4.55
CA CYS A 208 -7.35 -2.53 -3.27
C CYS A 208 -8.26 -2.24 -2.07
N ALA A 209 -9.19 -1.30 -2.20
CA ALA A 209 -10.07 -0.87 -1.12
C ALA A 209 -11.12 -1.94 -0.74
N ARG A 210 -11.33 -2.96 -1.58
CA ARG A 210 -12.34 -4.01 -1.33
C ARG A 210 -11.95 -4.94 -0.18
N VAL A 211 -10.66 -5.06 0.13
CA VAL A 211 -10.15 -5.93 1.21
C VAL A 211 -8.99 -5.24 1.92
N TYR A 212 -9.17 -4.88 3.20
CA TYR A 212 -8.18 -4.13 3.98
C TYR A 212 -6.80 -4.79 4.00
N ALA A 213 -6.73 -6.13 4.06
CA ALA A 213 -5.49 -6.90 4.02
C ALA A 213 -4.63 -6.68 2.76
N SER A 214 -5.19 -6.09 1.69
CA SER A 214 -4.43 -5.65 0.51
C SER A 214 -3.56 -4.42 0.79
N SER A 215 -3.85 -3.66 1.85
CA SER A 215 -3.21 -2.38 2.18
C SER A 215 -2.76 -2.24 3.63
N SER A 216 -3.16 -3.15 4.51
CA SER A 216 -2.92 -3.05 5.95
C SER A 216 -1.43 -2.94 6.28
N TRP A 217 -0.57 -3.64 5.54
CA TRP A 217 0.89 -3.57 5.67
C TRP A 217 1.51 -2.19 5.36
N VAL A 218 0.81 -1.34 4.61
CA VAL A 218 1.22 0.05 4.34
C VAL A 218 0.73 1.00 5.46
N ASP A 219 -0.45 0.72 6.01
CA ASP A 219 -1.10 1.61 6.98
C ASP A 219 -0.65 1.38 8.43
N ARG A 220 -0.82 0.16 8.95
CA ARG A 220 -0.63 -0.16 10.39
C ARG A 220 0.04 -1.51 10.66
N GLU A 221 -0.12 -2.48 9.76
CA GLU A 221 0.32 -3.87 9.96
C GLU A 221 1.65 -4.17 9.27
N SER A 222 2.64 -3.28 9.44
CA SER A 222 4.00 -3.47 8.92
C SER A 222 4.91 -4.29 9.85
N ALA A 223 4.40 -4.68 11.03
CA ALA A 223 5.12 -5.49 11.99
C ALA A 223 5.60 -6.81 11.35
N GLY A 224 6.88 -7.14 11.55
CA GLY A 224 7.51 -8.33 10.95
C GLY A 224 7.98 -8.15 9.50
N ILE A 225 7.71 -7.02 8.85
CA ILE A 225 8.26 -6.70 7.52
C ILE A 225 9.58 -5.97 7.70
N THR A 226 10.66 -6.53 7.14
CA THR A 226 11.96 -5.85 7.17
C THR A 226 11.92 -4.56 6.33
N GLY A 227 12.72 -3.55 6.68
CA GLY A 227 12.80 -2.33 5.87
C GLY A 227 13.17 -2.59 4.40
N ARG A 228 13.95 -3.66 4.14
CA ARG A 228 14.26 -4.13 2.79
C ARG A 228 13.00 -4.63 2.08
N ASP A 229 12.24 -5.53 2.70
CA ASP A 229 11.04 -6.09 2.11
C ASP A 229 9.97 -5.03 1.90
N TYR A 230 9.82 -4.09 2.85
CA TYR A 230 8.90 -2.96 2.73
C TYR A 230 9.15 -2.14 1.45
N VAL A 231 10.41 -1.81 1.17
CA VAL A 231 10.82 -1.12 -0.06
C VAL A 231 10.51 -1.97 -1.30
N GLN A 232 10.84 -3.25 -1.27
CA GLN A 232 10.62 -4.17 -2.39
C GLN A 232 9.13 -4.38 -2.69
N PHE A 233 8.30 -4.45 -1.65
CA PHE A 233 6.85 -4.57 -1.78
C PHE A 233 6.25 -3.36 -2.48
N HIS A 234 6.71 -2.15 -2.14
CA HIS A 234 6.33 -0.94 -2.87
C HIS A 234 6.74 -1.02 -4.34
N HIS A 235 7.92 -1.56 -4.66
CA HIS A 235 8.35 -1.70 -6.06
C HIS A 235 7.47 -2.65 -6.86
N VAL A 236 7.07 -3.77 -6.27
CA VAL A 236 6.10 -4.70 -6.88
C VAL A 236 4.74 -4.03 -7.03
N ARG A 237 4.21 -3.44 -5.95
CA ARG A 237 2.86 -2.87 -5.89
C ARG A 237 2.63 -1.81 -6.96
N ILE A 238 3.53 -0.83 -7.08
CA ILE A 238 3.39 0.26 -8.05
C ILE A 238 4.08 -0.02 -9.39
N ASN A 239 4.42 -1.30 -9.66
CA ASN A 239 5.03 -1.72 -10.92
C ASN A 239 6.34 -0.98 -11.24
N SER A 240 7.13 -0.65 -10.22
CA SER A 240 8.36 0.13 -10.37
C SER A 240 9.63 -0.68 -10.60
N LEU A 241 9.47 -1.99 -10.82
CA LEU A 241 10.57 -2.88 -11.14
C LEU A 241 11.15 -2.54 -12.53
N PRO A 242 12.49 -2.52 -12.67
CA PRO A 242 13.12 -2.17 -13.93
C PRO A 242 12.94 -3.33 -14.93
N THR A 243 12.10 -3.06 -15.92
CA THR A 243 11.80 -3.90 -17.08
C THR A 243 11.99 -3.03 -18.32
N ARG A 244 12.25 -3.63 -19.49
CA ARG A 244 12.50 -2.88 -20.73
C ARG A 244 11.36 -1.92 -21.06
N ILE A 245 10.10 -2.30 -20.82
CA ILE A 245 8.96 -1.40 -21.04
C ILE A 245 8.96 -0.19 -20.10
N ARG A 246 9.47 -0.35 -18.88
CA ARG A 246 9.56 0.74 -17.90
C ARG A 246 10.75 1.62 -18.21
N THR A 247 11.92 1.03 -18.45
CA THR A 247 13.16 1.76 -18.72
C THR A 247 13.17 2.44 -20.09
N SER A 248 12.27 2.06 -21.01
CA SER A 248 12.08 2.76 -22.29
C SER A 248 11.21 4.02 -22.18
N ARG A 249 10.57 4.29 -21.04
CA ARG A 249 9.78 5.51 -20.85
C ARG A 249 10.67 6.74 -21.04
N GLY A 250 10.23 7.65 -21.92
CA GLY A 250 11.01 8.84 -22.30
C GLY A 250 12.12 8.59 -23.32
N GLN A 251 12.32 7.34 -23.78
CA GLN A 251 13.35 6.93 -24.75
C GLN A 251 12.78 6.02 -25.84
N ARG A 252 11.46 6.10 -26.12
CA ARG A 252 10.79 5.17 -27.05
C ARG A 252 11.15 5.37 -28.52
N ASN A 253 11.80 6.49 -28.86
CA ASN A 253 12.28 6.76 -30.20
C ASN A 253 13.63 6.09 -30.47
N ASP A 254 14.32 5.60 -29.43
CA ASP A 254 15.49 4.75 -29.59
C ASP A 254 14.96 3.35 -29.94
N ALA A 255 15.46 2.74 -31.02
CA ALA A 255 15.07 1.41 -31.52
C ALA A 255 15.43 0.22 -30.58
N ARG A 256 15.25 0.39 -29.28
CA ARG A 256 15.58 -0.60 -28.25
C ARG A 256 14.56 -1.72 -28.24
N PRO A 257 15.01 -2.99 -28.17
CA PRO A 257 14.09 -4.11 -28.11
C PRO A 257 13.28 -4.09 -26.80
N LEU A 258 11.95 -4.20 -26.92
CA LEU A 258 11.05 -4.32 -25.77
C LEU A 258 10.76 -5.78 -25.39
N ASN A 259 11.19 -6.73 -26.22
CA ASN A 259 11.03 -8.15 -25.96
C ASN A 259 11.77 -8.58 -24.70
N CYS A 260 11.27 -9.61 -24.04
CA CYS A 260 11.86 -10.16 -22.82
C CYS A 260 13.30 -10.60 -23.05
N ARG A 261 14.20 -10.16 -22.17
CA ARG A 261 15.61 -10.60 -22.09
C ARG A 261 15.78 -12.12 -21.96
N ALA A 262 14.72 -12.83 -21.59
CA ALA A 262 14.68 -14.28 -21.52
C ALA A 262 14.47 -14.99 -22.88
N GLY A 263 14.33 -14.26 -23.99
CA GLY A 263 14.14 -14.85 -25.31
C GLY A 263 12.79 -15.53 -25.50
N CYS A 264 11.76 -15.16 -24.73
CA CYS A 264 10.44 -15.81 -24.81
C CYS A 264 9.49 -15.20 -25.86
N GLY A 265 9.96 -14.25 -26.68
CA GLY A 265 9.15 -13.58 -27.71
C GLY A 265 8.07 -12.60 -27.21
N THR A 266 7.85 -12.48 -25.91
CA THR A 266 6.86 -11.56 -25.31
C THR A 266 7.47 -10.23 -24.91
N THR A 267 6.71 -9.14 -24.90
CA THR A 267 7.12 -7.86 -24.32
C THR A 267 7.49 -7.99 -22.84
N GLU A 268 8.63 -7.41 -22.45
CA GLU A 268 9.15 -7.43 -21.09
C GLU A 268 8.39 -6.47 -20.18
N THR A 269 7.25 -6.91 -19.68
CA THR A 269 6.50 -6.25 -18.60
C THR A 269 6.78 -6.95 -17.27
N ALA A 270 6.55 -6.27 -16.13
CA ALA A 270 6.69 -6.93 -14.83
C ALA A 270 5.68 -8.08 -14.68
N ALA A 271 4.45 -7.90 -15.18
CA ALA A 271 3.45 -8.96 -15.21
C ALA A 271 3.97 -10.19 -15.97
N HIS A 272 4.55 -10.02 -17.16
CA HIS A 272 5.17 -11.13 -17.90
C HIS A 272 6.33 -11.76 -17.11
N VAL A 273 7.29 -10.97 -16.63
CA VAL A 273 8.47 -11.47 -15.92
C VAL A 273 8.08 -12.28 -14.69
N ILE A 274 7.12 -11.79 -13.92
CA ILE A 274 6.74 -12.37 -12.63
C ILE A 274 5.75 -13.53 -12.80
N GLN A 275 4.83 -13.46 -13.78
CA GLN A 275 3.72 -14.42 -13.94
C GLN A 275 3.86 -15.40 -15.11
N GLY A 276 4.56 -15.03 -16.18
CA GLY A 276 4.57 -15.80 -17.43
C GLY A 276 5.92 -16.37 -17.83
N CYS A 277 7.01 -15.64 -17.62
CA CYS A 277 8.34 -15.98 -18.12
C CYS A 277 8.80 -17.39 -17.69
N HIS A 278 9.37 -18.17 -18.62
CA HIS A 278 9.87 -19.52 -18.33
C HIS A 278 10.94 -19.53 -17.22
N ARG A 279 11.81 -18.51 -17.16
CA ARG A 279 12.85 -18.34 -16.13
C ARG A 279 12.32 -18.27 -14.70
N THR A 280 11.06 -17.87 -14.53
CA THR A 280 10.44 -17.74 -13.21
C THR A 280 9.50 -18.89 -12.88
N HIS A 281 9.38 -19.91 -13.74
CA HIS A 281 8.46 -21.04 -13.53
C HIS A 281 8.62 -21.69 -12.14
N GLY A 282 9.82 -22.15 -11.79
CA GLY A 282 10.07 -22.74 -10.47
C GLY A 282 9.83 -21.78 -9.30
N GLY A 283 10.12 -20.48 -9.47
CA GLY A 283 9.84 -19.46 -8.45
C GLY A 283 8.34 -19.19 -8.28
N ARG A 284 7.54 -19.29 -9.35
CA ARG A 284 6.08 -19.22 -9.28
C ARG A 284 5.50 -20.39 -8.49
N ILE A 285 6.00 -21.60 -8.71
CA ILE A 285 5.63 -22.79 -7.93
C ILE A 285 5.95 -22.57 -6.45
N LEU A 286 7.19 -22.18 -6.13
CA LEU A 286 7.58 -21.93 -4.73
C LEU A 286 6.72 -20.85 -4.04
N ARG A 287 6.37 -19.78 -4.75
CA ARG A 287 5.48 -18.72 -4.23
C ARG A 287 4.07 -19.27 -3.96
N HIS A 288 3.54 -20.04 -4.91
CA HIS A 288 2.24 -20.68 -4.81
C HIS A 288 2.19 -21.63 -3.59
N ASP A 289 3.14 -22.55 -3.50
CA ASP A 289 3.17 -23.55 -2.43
C ASP A 289 3.37 -22.89 -1.05
N ALA A 290 4.11 -21.78 -0.98
CA ALA A 290 4.25 -21.03 0.25
C ALA A 290 2.93 -20.43 0.74
N ILE A 291 2.05 -20.00 -0.18
CA ILE A 291 0.71 -19.51 0.15
C ILE A 291 -0.17 -20.69 0.62
N CYS A 292 -0.14 -21.82 -0.10
CA CYS A 292 -0.89 -23.02 0.30
C CYS A 292 -0.46 -23.49 1.70
N ARG A 293 0.84 -23.54 2.00
CA ARG A 293 1.34 -23.92 3.34
C ARG A 293 0.83 -23.01 4.47
N ILE A 294 0.72 -21.69 4.23
CA ILE A 294 0.14 -20.76 5.21
C ILE A 294 -1.34 -21.10 5.45
N ALA A 295 -2.10 -21.34 4.39
CA ALA A 295 -3.50 -21.69 4.48
C ALA A 295 -3.72 -23.03 5.20
N VAL A 296 -2.98 -24.08 4.81
CA VAL A 296 -3.02 -25.40 5.44
C VAL A 296 -2.72 -25.33 6.93
N SER A 297 -1.65 -24.64 7.32
CA SER A 297 -1.26 -24.51 8.74
C SER A 297 -2.38 -23.84 9.55
N SER A 298 -3.04 -22.85 8.97
CA SER A 298 -4.11 -22.09 9.62
C SER A 298 -5.42 -22.85 9.67
N LEU A 299 -5.76 -23.61 8.63
CA LEU A 299 -6.88 -24.55 8.61
C LEU A 299 -6.73 -25.60 9.72
N ARG A 300 -5.55 -26.21 9.84
CA ARG A 300 -5.25 -27.16 10.92
C ARG A 300 -5.40 -26.54 12.31
N GLN A 301 -4.90 -25.31 12.50
CA GLN A 301 -5.10 -24.56 13.75
C GLN A 301 -6.58 -24.26 14.05
N ALA A 302 -7.40 -24.06 13.02
CA ALA A 302 -8.84 -23.88 13.14
C ALA A 302 -9.64 -25.20 13.29
N GLY A 303 -8.93 -26.34 13.42
CA GLY A 303 -9.52 -27.66 13.65
C GLY A 303 -9.95 -28.41 12.39
N TRP A 304 -9.53 -27.96 11.20
CA TRP A 304 -9.77 -28.69 9.96
C TRP A 304 -8.72 -29.78 9.76
N ARG A 305 -9.17 -30.97 9.35
CA ARG A 305 -8.28 -31.94 8.73
C ARG A 305 -8.06 -31.53 7.29
N THR A 306 -6.83 -31.69 6.78
CA THR A 306 -6.45 -31.17 5.46
C THR A 306 -5.71 -32.24 4.67
N ARG A 307 -6.06 -32.39 3.40
CA ARG A 307 -5.32 -33.17 2.41
C ARG A 307 -4.73 -32.21 1.37
N GLU A 308 -3.43 -32.28 1.16
CA GLU A 308 -2.69 -31.41 0.24
C GLU A 308 -2.48 -32.09 -1.11
N ASN A 309 -2.72 -31.37 -2.21
CA ASN A 309 -2.60 -31.85 -3.59
C ASN A 309 -3.29 -33.20 -3.89
N PRO A 310 -4.54 -33.46 -3.43
CA PRO A 310 -5.25 -34.70 -3.77
C PRO A 310 -5.54 -34.81 -5.27
N HIS A 311 -5.70 -36.03 -5.75
CA HIS A 311 -5.86 -36.36 -7.16
C HIS A 311 -7.21 -37.05 -7.38
N PHE A 312 -8.07 -36.45 -8.19
CA PHE A 312 -9.39 -37.00 -8.51
C PHE A 312 -9.51 -37.22 -10.02
N HIS A 313 -9.77 -38.46 -10.42
CA HIS A 313 -10.03 -38.80 -11.82
C HIS A 313 -11.50 -38.57 -12.12
N THR A 314 -11.79 -37.60 -12.97
CA THR A 314 -13.16 -37.31 -13.44
C THR A 314 -13.25 -37.57 -14.94
N ARG A 315 -14.46 -37.65 -15.50
CA ARG A 315 -14.68 -37.81 -16.95
C ARG A 315 -14.06 -36.68 -17.77
N SER A 316 -13.99 -35.48 -17.21
CA SER A 316 -13.32 -34.31 -17.81
C SER A 316 -11.79 -34.30 -17.62
N GLY A 317 -11.21 -35.38 -17.08
CA GLY A 317 -9.79 -35.53 -16.82
C GLY A 317 -9.41 -35.38 -15.35
N LEU A 318 -8.10 -35.37 -15.10
CA LEU A 318 -7.54 -35.32 -13.75
C LEU A 318 -7.73 -33.94 -13.10
N ARG A 319 -8.36 -33.90 -11.93
CA ARG A 319 -8.52 -32.71 -11.09
C ARG A 319 -7.56 -32.80 -9.89
N LYS A 320 -6.81 -31.71 -9.68
CA LYS A 320 -5.81 -31.57 -8.62
C LYS A 320 -6.03 -30.25 -7.87
N PRO A 321 -7.03 -30.15 -6.98
CA PRO A 321 -7.12 -28.99 -6.09
C PRO A 321 -5.93 -29.00 -5.12
N ASP A 322 -5.54 -27.82 -4.64
CA ASP A 322 -4.38 -27.72 -3.75
C ASP A 322 -4.68 -28.25 -2.34
N ILE A 323 -5.90 -28.02 -1.86
CA ILE A 323 -6.32 -28.37 -0.50
C ILE A 323 -7.76 -28.91 -0.53
N VAL A 324 -7.99 -30.04 0.12
CA VAL A 324 -9.31 -30.48 0.55
C VAL A 324 -9.31 -30.48 2.07
N ALA A 325 -10.18 -29.69 2.67
CA ALA A 325 -10.30 -29.55 4.12
C ALA A 325 -11.64 -30.09 4.60
N ASP A 326 -11.65 -30.89 5.67
CA ASP A 326 -12.85 -31.43 6.28
C ASP A 326 -12.92 -31.12 7.78
N LYS A 327 -14.12 -30.79 8.25
CA LYS A 327 -14.41 -30.53 9.67
C LYS A 327 -15.89 -30.83 9.92
N GLU A 328 -16.18 -31.73 10.86
CA GLU A 328 -17.56 -32.02 11.32
C GLU A 328 -18.53 -32.34 10.17
N GLY A 329 -18.08 -33.11 9.18
CA GLY A 329 -18.88 -33.47 8.00
C GLY A 329 -18.94 -32.40 6.90
N VAL A 330 -18.50 -31.17 7.17
CA VAL A 330 -18.38 -30.10 6.16
C VAL A 330 -17.05 -30.21 5.43
N VAL A 331 -17.07 -30.10 4.10
CA VAL A 331 -15.89 -30.20 3.25
C VAL A 331 -15.73 -28.96 2.38
N LYS A 332 -14.48 -28.47 2.33
CA LYS A 332 -14.07 -27.30 1.57
C LYS A 332 -12.92 -27.64 0.64
N VAL A 333 -13.15 -27.50 -0.65
CA VAL A 333 -12.11 -27.56 -1.68
C VAL A 333 -11.54 -26.16 -1.85
N VAL A 334 -10.25 -25.99 -1.64
CA VAL A 334 -9.57 -24.69 -1.72
C VAL A 334 -8.40 -24.82 -2.69
N ASP A 335 -8.40 -23.97 -3.71
CA ASP A 335 -7.32 -23.93 -4.70
C ASP A 335 -6.78 -22.49 -4.83
N ALA A 336 -5.46 -22.35 -4.78
CA ALA A 336 -4.77 -21.08 -4.82
C ALA A 336 -4.47 -20.62 -6.25
N GLN A 337 -4.43 -19.30 -6.41
CA GLN A 337 -3.96 -18.68 -7.63
C GLN A 337 -3.41 -17.29 -7.37
N ILE A 338 -2.32 -16.99 -8.08
CA ILE A 338 -1.75 -15.66 -8.13
C ILE A 338 -1.95 -15.13 -9.54
N VAL A 339 -2.74 -14.07 -9.68
CA VAL A 339 -3.20 -13.57 -10.99
C VAL A 339 -2.77 -12.13 -11.26
N SER A 340 -3.00 -11.66 -12.48
CA SER A 340 -2.95 -10.23 -12.79
C SER A 340 -4.27 -9.57 -12.40
N ALA A 341 -4.22 -8.33 -11.89
CA ALA A 341 -5.42 -7.51 -11.64
C ALA A 341 -5.79 -6.65 -12.87
N ALA A 342 -5.40 -7.10 -14.07
CA ALA A 342 -5.83 -6.51 -15.33
C ALA A 342 -7.34 -6.70 -15.53
N THR A 343 -7.85 -7.90 -15.24
CA THR A 343 -9.29 -8.21 -15.13
C THR A 343 -9.73 -8.17 -13.66
N PRO A 344 -11.03 -8.01 -13.37
CA PRO A 344 -11.56 -8.15 -12.00
C PRO A 344 -11.10 -9.46 -11.35
N LEU A 345 -10.68 -9.40 -10.09
CA LEU A 345 -10.13 -10.58 -9.40
C LEU A 345 -11.21 -11.61 -9.07
N ASP A 346 -12.44 -11.16 -8.84
CA ASP A 346 -13.60 -12.04 -8.59
C ASP A 346 -13.94 -12.92 -9.80
N ASP A 347 -13.63 -12.50 -11.03
CA ASP A 347 -13.81 -13.33 -12.23
C ASP A 347 -12.81 -14.49 -12.22
N SER A 348 -11.60 -14.26 -11.73
CA SER A 348 -10.59 -15.32 -11.58
C SER A 348 -10.97 -16.29 -10.47
N HIS A 349 -11.48 -15.77 -9.34
CA HIS A 349 -12.06 -16.59 -8.27
C HIS A 349 -13.21 -17.45 -8.80
N SER A 350 -14.18 -16.87 -9.51
CA SER A 350 -15.36 -17.57 -10.03
C SER A 350 -15.00 -18.66 -11.03
N ARG A 351 -14.05 -18.41 -11.94
CA ARG A 351 -13.55 -19.44 -12.87
C ARG A 351 -12.89 -20.60 -12.14
N LYS A 352 -12.19 -20.34 -11.03
CA LYS A 352 -11.53 -21.37 -10.23
C LYS A 352 -12.54 -22.20 -9.45
N VAL A 353 -13.57 -21.56 -8.90
CA VAL A 353 -14.72 -22.24 -8.28
C VAL A 353 -15.39 -23.14 -9.31
N ALA A 354 -15.80 -22.60 -10.46
CA ALA A 354 -16.48 -23.36 -11.53
C ALA A 354 -15.66 -24.56 -12.04
N LYS A 355 -14.33 -24.50 -11.99
CA LYS A 355 -13.44 -25.62 -12.39
C LYS A 355 -13.62 -26.85 -11.49
N TYR A 356 -13.86 -26.65 -10.19
CA TYR A 356 -13.94 -27.73 -9.19
C TYR A 356 -15.36 -27.92 -8.65
N ASP A 357 -16.26 -26.96 -8.87
CA ASP A 357 -17.66 -27.03 -8.46
C ASP A 357 -18.47 -27.87 -9.44
N THR A 358 -18.07 -29.12 -9.64
CA THR A 358 -18.75 -30.08 -10.52
C THR A 358 -19.42 -31.19 -9.71
N PRO A 359 -20.62 -31.66 -10.11
CA PRO A 359 -21.32 -32.73 -9.38
C PRO A 359 -20.48 -33.98 -9.21
N GLU A 360 -19.76 -34.37 -10.27
CA GLU A 360 -18.87 -35.54 -10.27
C GLU A 360 -17.74 -35.40 -9.25
N LEU A 361 -17.04 -34.25 -9.23
CA LEU A 361 -15.94 -34.07 -8.28
C LEU A 361 -16.45 -34.03 -6.85
N LYS A 362 -17.56 -33.35 -6.59
CA LYS A 362 -18.17 -33.33 -5.26
C LYS A 362 -18.58 -34.72 -4.80
N GLN A 363 -19.17 -35.53 -5.68
CA GLN A 363 -19.53 -36.91 -5.37
C GLN A 363 -18.32 -37.74 -4.98
N LEU A 364 -17.22 -37.66 -5.75
CA LEU A 364 -15.98 -38.39 -5.44
C LEU A 364 -15.43 -37.99 -4.06
N ILE A 365 -15.37 -36.69 -3.78
CA ILE A 365 -14.88 -36.16 -2.51
C ILE A 365 -15.80 -36.58 -1.34
N ALA A 366 -17.11 -36.47 -1.52
CA ALA A 366 -18.11 -36.84 -0.53
C ALA A 366 -18.03 -38.32 -0.17
N THR A 367 -17.90 -39.19 -1.19
CA THR A 367 -17.73 -40.64 -1.00
C THR A 367 -16.42 -40.97 -0.29
N GLU A 368 -15.31 -40.33 -0.66
CA GLU A 368 -14.00 -40.61 -0.02
C GLU A 368 -13.96 -40.16 1.45
N ILE A 369 -14.65 -39.07 1.80
CA ILE A 369 -14.67 -38.52 3.17
C ILE A 369 -15.79 -39.14 4.02
N GLY A 370 -16.84 -39.68 3.40
CA GLY A 370 -18.03 -40.20 4.08
C GLY A 370 -19.00 -39.11 4.51
N THR A 371 -19.28 -38.14 3.63
CA THR A 371 -20.27 -37.06 3.87
C THR A 371 -21.27 -36.95 2.71
N GLU A 372 -22.27 -36.10 2.86
CA GLU A 372 -23.20 -35.73 1.80
C GLU A 372 -22.57 -34.75 0.80
N VAL A 373 -22.99 -34.85 -0.47
CA VAL A 373 -22.53 -33.96 -1.55
C VAL A 373 -22.89 -32.49 -1.27
N SER A 374 -24.01 -32.25 -0.61
CA SER A 374 -24.49 -30.93 -0.14
C SER A 374 -23.47 -30.24 0.78
N ASN A 375 -22.68 -31.01 1.53
CA ASN A 375 -21.67 -30.51 2.45
C ASN A 375 -20.33 -30.20 1.79
N VAL A 376 -20.17 -30.51 0.49
CA VAL A 376 -18.96 -30.21 -0.28
C VAL A 376 -19.14 -28.88 -1.02
N SER A 377 -18.29 -27.90 -0.68
CA SER A 377 -18.27 -26.60 -1.34
C SER A 377 -16.86 -26.19 -1.74
N VAL A 378 -16.78 -25.29 -2.71
CA VAL A 378 -15.53 -24.92 -3.38
C VAL A 378 -15.28 -23.44 -3.21
N THR A 379 -14.04 -23.09 -2.90
CA THR A 379 -13.55 -21.71 -2.92
C THR A 379 -12.13 -21.66 -3.49
N SER A 380 -11.52 -20.47 -3.51
CA SER A 380 -10.14 -20.28 -3.94
C SER A 380 -9.41 -19.27 -3.06
N ILE A 381 -8.08 -19.34 -3.06
CA ILE A 381 -7.20 -18.27 -2.56
C ILE A 381 -6.77 -17.44 -3.78
N THR A 382 -7.49 -16.37 -4.07
CA THR A 382 -7.29 -15.54 -5.26
C THR A 382 -6.71 -14.19 -4.89
N ILE A 383 -5.43 -14.02 -5.18
CA ILE A 383 -4.68 -12.78 -4.92
C ILE A 383 -3.91 -12.34 -6.16
N SER A 384 -3.73 -11.04 -6.35
CA SER A 384 -2.89 -10.52 -7.42
C SER A 384 -1.41 -10.61 -7.04
N TRP A 385 -0.55 -10.60 -8.06
CA TRP A 385 0.91 -10.53 -7.85
C TRP A 385 1.39 -9.24 -7.19
N ARG A 386 0.52 -8.23 -7.12
CA ARG A 386 0.71 -6.96 -6.41
C ARG A 386 0.11 -6.96 -5.00
N GLY A 387 -0.36 -8.10 -4.51
CA GLY A 387 -0.91 -8.26 -3.16
C GLY A 387 -2.31 -7.68 -2.99
N ILE A 388 -3.17 -7.82 -4.01
CA ILE A 388 -4.57 -7.35 -3.95
C ILE A 388 -5.49 -8.55 -3.98
N TRP A 389 -6.44 -8.60 -3.07
CA TRP A 389 -7.37 -9.71 -2.93
C TRP A 389 -8.59 -9.59 -3.83
N SER A 390 -9.06 -10.74 -4.34
CA SER A 390 -10.49 -10.89 -4.68
C SER A 390 -11.30 -10.76 -3.40
N SER A 391 -12.36 -9.95 -3.42
CA SER A 391 -13.18 -9.76 -2.22
C SER A 391 -14.02 -10.98 -1.90
N ARG A 392 -14.51 -11.70 -2.91
CA ARG A 392 -15.26 -12.95 -2.70
C ARG A 392 -14.37 -14.02 -2.10
N SER A 393 -13.19 -14.23 -2.68
CA SER A 393 -12.18 -15.14 -2.13
C SER A 393 -11.80 -14.80 -0.69
N ALA A 394 -11.56 -13.53 -0.38
CA ALA A 394 -11.21 -13.12 0.99
C ALA A 394 -12.38 -13.32 1.97
N ALA A 395 -13.62 -13.08 1.54
CA ALA A 395 -14.82 -13.30 2.35
C ALA A 395 -14.98 -14.79 2.68
N ASP A 396 -14.92 -15.66 1.66
CA ASP A 396 -15.01 -17.11 1.86
C ASP A 396 -13.93 -17.62 2.83
N LEU A 397 -12.69 -17.11 2.72
CA LEU A 397 -11.63 -17.47 3.66
C LEU A 397 -11.90 -16.96 5.08
N CYS A 398 -12.55 -15.80 5.25
CA CYS A 398 -12.98 -15.34 6.56
C CYS A 398 -14.02 -16.28 7.18
N ASP A 399 -14.95 -16.79 6.38
CA ASP A 399 -15.97 -17.75 6.82
C ASP A 399 -15.34 -19.09 7.24
N LEU A 400 -14.17 -19.43 6.70
CA LEU A 400 -13.36 -20.58 7.13
C LEU A 400 -12.52 -20.33 8.40
N GLY A 401 -12.61 -19.13 8.99
CA GLY A 401 -11.81 -18.73 10.16
C GLY A 401 -10.40 -18.24 9.81
N LEU A 402 -10.12 -17.95 8.53
CA LEU A 402 -8.77 -17.61 8.05
C LEU A 402 -8.51 -16.09 7.91
N LYS A 403 -9.32 -15.26 8.57
CA LYS A 403 -9.15 -13.80 8.55
C LYS A 403 -7.75 -13.35 8.98
N GLY A 404 -7.17 -14.00 9.99
CA GLY A 404 -5.88 -13.63 10.58
C GLY A 404 -4.68 -13.79 9.64
N ILE A 405 -4.79 -14.58 8.57
CA ILE A 405 -3.67 -14.86 7.67
C ILE A 405 -3.68 -14.07 6.38
N LEU A 406 -4.73 -13.29 6.11
CA LEU A 406 -4.86 -12.56 4.84
C LEU A 406 -3.68 -11.62 4.58
N ASN A 407 -3.21 -10.89 5.61
CA ASN A 407 -2.03 -10.03 5.49
C ASN A 407 -0.72 -10.85 5.31
N GLY A 408 -0.61 -12.00 5.98
CA GLY A 408 0.52 -12.92 5.81
C GLY A 408 0.61 -13.47 4.37
N ILE A 409 -0.52 -13.80 3.76
CA ILE A 409 -0.58 -14.19 2.35
C ILE A 409 -0.27 -12.99 1.43
N THR A 410 -0.78 -11.78 1.73
CA THR A 410 -0.46 -10.57 0.96
C THR A 410 1.04 -10.33 0.88
N THR A 411 1.71 -10.31 2.03
CA THR A 411 3.17 -10.07 2.12
C THR A 411 3.96 -11.22 1.48
N ARG A 412 3.51 -12.47 1.62
CA ARG A 412 4.11 -13.62 0.94
C ARG A 412 4.00 -13.53 -0.59
N ALA A 413 2.85 -13.10 -1.11
CA ALA A 413 2.64 -12.90 -2.54
C ALA A 413 3.59 -11.82 -3.09
N LEU A 414 3.72 -10.69 -2.38
CA LEU A 414 4.63 -9.60 -2.73
C LEU A 414 6.10 -10.03 -2.70
N GLN A 415 6.51 -10.73 -1.63
CA GLN A 415 7.87 -11.25 -1.47
C GLN A 415 8.23 -12.23 -2.60
N GLY A 416 7.34 -13.18 -2.89
CA GLY A 416 7.53 -14.13 -3.99
C GLY A 416 7.57 -13.44 -5.36
N SER A 417 6.73 -12.42 -5.58
CA SER A 417 6.76 -11.62 -6.80
C SER A 417 8.09 -10.89 -6.99
N HIS A 418 8.60 -10.24 -5.95
CA HIS A 418 9.90 -9.58 -6.00
C HIS A 418 11.05 -10.59 -6.20
N THR A 419 10.99 -11.74 -5.52
CA THR A 419 12.00 -12.80 -5.64
C THR A 419 12.06 -13.36 -7.07
N ASN A 420 10.89 -13.57 -7.70
CA ASN A 420 10.81 -14.00 -9.10
C ASN A 420 11.47 -12.99 -10.03
N TRP A 421 11.16 -11.70 -9.87
CA TRP A 421 11.81 -10.64 -10.65
C TRP A 421 13.32 -10.60 -10.41
N SER A 422 13.78 -10.66 -9.14
CA SER A 422 15.19 -10.62 -8.78
C SER A 422 15.98 -11.78 -9.39
N ARG A 423 15.45 -13.01 -9.31
CA ARG A 423 16.05 -14.20 -9.95
C ARG A 423 16.14 -14.02 -11.45
N TRP A 424 15.06 -13.57 -12.09
CA TRP A 424 15.05 -13.34 -13.53
C TRP A 424 16.04 -12.25 -13.95
N ASN A 425 16.17 -11.17 -13.18
CA ASN A 425 17.03 -10.03 -13.51
C ASN A 425 18.53 -10.34 -13.36
N LYS A 426 18.89 -11.33 -12.53
CA LYS A 426 20.27 -11.82 -12.38
C LYS A 426 20.72 -12.75 -13.52
N MET A 427 19.80 -13.26 -14.34
CA MET A 427 20.13 -14.17 -15.43
C MET A 427 20.61 -13.42 -16.67
N THR A 428 21.55 -14.02 -17.40
CA THR A 428 22.14 -13.45 -18.63
C THR A 428 21.09 -13.22 -19.71
N ASN A 429 21.28 -12.23 -20.58
CA ASN A 429 20.37 -12.02 -21.72
C ASN A 429 20.55 -13.14 -22.74
N ILE A 430 19.46 -13.69 -23.28
CA ILE A 430 19.54 -14.55 -24.47
C ILE A 430 19.57 -13.62 -25.69
N VAL A 431 20.70 -13.63 -26.39
CA VAL A 431 20.83 -12.98 -27.70
C VAL A 431 20.50 -14.03 -28.73
N HIS A 432 19.36 -13.91 -29.43
CA HIS A 432 19.17 -14.67 -30.66
C HIS A 432 20.17 -14.13 -31.67
N GLN A 433 21.25 -14.87 -31.93
CA GLN A 433 22.03 -14.64 -33.14
C GLN A 433 21.09 -14.94 -34.30
N GLY A 434 20.61 -13.90 -34.98
CA GLY A 434 19.88 -14.09 -36.22
C GLY A 434 20.77 -14.89 -37.15
N PHE A 435 20.27 -16.04 -37.62
CA PHE A 435 20.84 -16.72 -38.76
C PHE A 435 20.91 -15.69 -39.89
N ARG A 436 22.10 -15.14 -40.14
CA ARG A 436 22.41 -14.53 -41.42
C ARG A 436 22.39 -15.68 -42.41
N THR A 437 21.28 -15.85 -43.12
CA THR A 437 21.25 -16.63 -44.35
C THR A 437 22.41 -16.11 -45.20
N ARG A 438 23.39 -16.98 -45.47
CA ARG A 438 24.39 -16.73 -46.51
C ARG A 438 23.60 -16.54 -47.80
N ALA A 439 23.48 -15.30 -48.25
CA ALA A 439 23.13 -15.04 -49.64
C ALA A 439 24.21 -15.70 -50.48
N GLY A 440 23.80 -16.67 -51.29
CA GLY A 440 24.67 -17.35 -52.24
C GLY A 440 25.27 -16.33 -53.20
N ILE A 441 26.56 -16.48 -53.43
CA ILE A 441 27.25 -15.86 -54.56
C ILE A 441 26.73 -16.58 -55.80
N GLY A 442 26.03 -15.84 -56.66
CA GLY A 442 25.72 -16.19 -58.03
C GLY A 442 26.38 -15.15 -58.93
#